data_AF-A0A354YT20-F1
#
_entry.id   AF-A0A354YT20-F1
#
_cell.length_a   1.000
_cell.length_b   1.000
_cell.length_c   1.000
_cell.angle_alpha   90.00
_cell.angle_beta   90.00
_cell.angle_gamma   90.00
#
_symmetry.space_group_name_H-M   'P 1'
#
loop_
_entity.id
_entity.type
_entity.pdbx_description
1 polymer ?
#
loop_
_entity_poly.entity_id
_entity_poly.type
_entity_poly.pdbx_seq_one_letter_code
_entity_poly.pdbx_strand_id
1 'polypeptide(L)'
;MNSFSLYPFKTQETQSQRGISWNIKQVNAASLWPRSQGDGVVVAVVDSGLDLKHPEIAGRVVSPRNFTAAGNSSDLHDEIGHGTHVAGIVAGKTCGVAPEARVMPLKVFGDQQ
;
A
#
# COMPACT_ATOMS: atom_id res chain seq x y z
N MET A 1 8.12 20.16 19.62
CA MET A 1 7.34 19.68 18.45
C MET A 1 7.05 18.21 18.68
N ASN A 2 5.83 17.74 18.42
CA ASN A 2 5.52 16.32 18.53
C ASN A 2 6.12 15.60 17.33
N SER A 3 7.02 14.65 17.58
CA SER A 3 7.52 13.74 16.57
C SER A 3 6.49 12.62 16.38
N PHE A 4 6.09 12.39 15.13
CA PHE A 4 5.25 11.25 14.74
C PHE A 4 6.12 10.26 13.97
N SER A 5 5.97 8.97 14.27
CA SER A 5 6.65 7.90 13.56
C SER A 5 5.68 6.77 13.26
N LEU A 6 6.05 5.90 12.32
CA LEU A 6 5.38 4.61 12.16
C LEU A 6 5.40 3.85 13.49
N TYR A 7 4.33 3.07 13.74
CA TYR A 7 4.34 2.13 14.85
C TYR A 7 5.45 1.10 14.65
N PRO A 8 6.13 0.66 15.74
CA PRO A 8 7.18 -0.33 15.62
C PRO A 8 6.69 -1.62 14.93
N PHE A 9 7.43 -2.08 13.94
CA PHE A 9 7.15 -3.33 13.22
C PHE A 9 8.43 -4.16 13.06
N LYS A 10 8.24 -5.44 12.73
CA LYS A 10 9.33 -6.35 12.36
C LYS A 10 9.07 -6.85 10.95
N THR A 11 10.09 -6.80 10.11
CA THR A 11 10.05 -7.46 8.82
C THR A 11 10.28 -8.96 9.03
N GLN A 12 9.51 -9.77 8.31
CA GLN A 12 9.70 -11.20 8.24
C GLN A 12 9.74 -11.58 6.78
N GLU A 13 10.73 -12.38 6.39
CA GLU A 13 10.76 -12.92 5.04
C GLU A 13 9.58 -13.87 4.85
N THR A 14 8.92 -13.73 3.70
CA THR A 14 7.84 -14.62 3.28
C THR A 14 8.15 -15.18 1.92
N GLN A 15 7.71 -16.40 1.67
CA GLN A 15 7.69 -16.95 0.33
C GLN A 15 6.44 -16.49 -0.42
N SER A 16 6.55 -16.38 -1.74
CA SER A 16 5.40 -16.18 -2.62
C SER A 16 4.40 -17.32 -2.38
N GLN A 17 3.19 -17.00 -1.94
CA GLN A 17 2.13 -17.98 -1.77
C GLN A 17 1.43 -18.22 -3.12
N ARG A 18 1.18 -19.49 -3.46
CA ARG A 18 0.32 -19.84 -4.60
C ARG A 18 -1.15 -19.75 -4.18
N GLY A 19 -1.96 -19.06 -4.98
CA GLY A 19 -3.38 -18.85 -4.71
C GLY A 19 -3.63 -17.75 -3.68
N ILE A 20 -4.82 -17.76 -3.08
CA ILE A 20 -5.26 -16.71 -2.15
C ILE A 20 -4.37 -16.70 -0.89
N SER A 21 -3.79 -15.55 -0.59
CA SER A 21 -2.90 -15.35 0.57
C SER A 21 -3.63 -15.51 1.91
N TRP A 22 -2.89 -15.86 2.95
CA TRP A 22 -3.45 -16.15 4.28
C TRP A 22 -4.30 -14.99 4.85
N ASN A 23 -3.89 -13.74 4.65
CA ASN A 23 -4.59 -12.55 5.17
C ASN A 23 -5.99 -12.43 4.55
N ILE A 24 -6.13 -12.74 3.27
CA ILE A 24 -7.41 -12.69 2.55
C ILE A 24 -8.35 -13.78 3.05
N LYS A 25 -7.82 -14.98 3.32
CA LYS A 25 -8.59 -16.07 3.92
C LYS A 25 -9.07 -15.70 5.34
N GLN A 26 -8.19 -15.09 6.14
CA GLN A 26 -8.48 -14.72 7.52
C GLN A 26 -9.65 -13.74 7.64
N VAL A 27 -9.76 -12.79 6.72
CA VAL A 27 -10.87 -11.81 6.70
C VAL A 27 -12.02 -12.22 5.76
N ASN A 28 -11.94 -13.42 5.16
CA ASN A 28 -12.93 -13.96 4.23
C ASN A 28 -13.26 -13.04 3.03
N ALA A 29 -12.31 -12.20 2.59
CA ALA A 29 -12.54 -11.22 1.53
C ALA A 29 -12.85 -11.88 0.17
N ALA A 30 -12.22 -13.01 -0.13
CA ALA A 30 -12.42 -13.73 -1.38
C ALA A 30 -13.89 -14.16 -1.62
N SER A 31 -14.66 -14.40 -0.55
CA SER A 31 -16.08 -14.73 -0.67
C SER A 31 -16.95 -13.57 -1.15
N LEU A 32 -16.46 -12.33 -1.05
CA LEU A 32 -17.14 -11.11 -1.45
C LEU A 32 -16.76 -10.63 -2.85
N TRP A 33 -15.65 -11.11 -3.42
CA TRP A 33 -15.18 -10.71 -4.75
C TRP A 33 -16.18 -10.92 -5.89
N PRO A 34 -17.08 -11.93 -5.90
CA PRO A 34 -18.14 -12.02 -6.89
C PRO A 34 -19.15 -10.86 -6.84
N ARG A 35 -19.22 -10.14 -5.71
CA ARG A 35 -20.07 -8.95 -5.53
C ARG A 35 -19.31 -7.66 -5.76
N SER A 36 -18.06 -7.56 -5.28
CA SER A 36 -17.20 -6.40 -5.49
C SER A 36 -15.75 -6.73 -5.18
N GLN A 37 -14.85 -6.17 -5.99
CA GLN A 37 -13.40 -6.16 -5.74
C GLN A 37 -12.87 -4.75 -5.48
N GLY A 38 -13.77 -3.77 -5.29
CA GLY A 38 -13.42 -2.39 -5.00
C GLY A 38 -13.26 -1.47 -6.21
N ASP A 39 -13.70 -1.87 -7.40
CA ASP A 39 -13.73 -0.98 -8.57
C ASP A 39 -14.46 0.34 -8.26
N GLY A 40 -13.94 1.44 -8.82
CA GLY A 40 -14.42 2.79 -8.57
C GLY A 40 -14.05 3.38 -7.20
N VAL A 41 -13.49 2.59 -6.27
CA VAL A 41 -13.06 3.07 -4.95
C VAL A 41 -11.61 3.52 -4.99
N VAL A 42 -11.34 4.66 -4.35
CA VAL A 42 -9.98 5.17 -4.11
C VAL A 42 -9.68 5.07 -2.62
N VAL A 43 -8.57 4.42 -2.26
CA VAL A 43 -8.06 4.37 -0.89
C VAL A 43 -6.79 5.20 -0.78
N ALA A 44 -6.82 6.22 0.07
CA ALA A 44 -5.62 6.99 0.38
C ALA A 44 -4.74 6.24 1.39
N VAL A 45 -3.47 6.03 1.05
CA VAL A 45 -2.47 5.39 1.91
C VAL A 45 -1.52 6.48 2.38
N VAL A 46 -1.71 6.91 3.63
CA VAL A 46 -0.90 7.96 4.28
C VAL A 46 0.24 7.27 5.04
N ASP A 47 1.42 7.19 4.41
CA ASP A 47 2.48 6.30 4.87
C ASP A 47 3.88 6.75 4.39
N SER A 48 4.86 5.84 4.28
CA SER A 48 6.24 6.10 3.87
C SER A 48 6.45 6.27 2.37
N GLY A 49 5.39 6.18 1.56
CA GLY A 49 5.45 6.27 0.10
C GLY A 49 4.90 5.02 -0.57
N LEU A 50 5.27 4.82 -1.84
CA LEU A 50 4.92 3.63 -2.61
C LEU A 50 5.96 3.37 -3.71
N ASP A 51 6.39 2.11 -3.88
CA ASP A 51 7.00 1.69 -5.14
C ASP A 51 5.95 1.70 -6.27
N LEU A 52 5.92 2.80 -7.02
CA LEU A 52 4.99 3.03 -8.14
C LEU A 52 5.13 2.00 -9.28
N LYS A 53 6.26 1.28 -9.35
CA LYS A 53 6.53 0.27 -10.37
C LYS A 53 6.22 -1.15 -9.88
N HIS A 54 5.83 -1.32 -8.62
CA HIS A 54 5.55 -2.64 -8.06
C HIS A 54 4.42 -3.34 -8.84
N PRO A 55 4.62 -4.56 -9.37
CA PRO A 55 3.69 -5.21 -10.29
C PRO A 55 2.30 -5.46 -9.70
N GLU A 56 2.21 -5.58 -8.37
CA GLU A 56 0.94 -5.75 -7.65
C GLU A 56 0.07 -4.48 -7.63
N ILE A 57 0.61 -3.28 -7.85
CA ILE A 57 -0.14 -2.01 -7.74
C ILE A 57 -0.04 -1.15 -9.01
N ALA A 58 0.98 -1.38 -9.84
CA ALA A 58 1.22 -0.63 -11.06
C ALA A 58 -0.03 -0.50 -11.94
N GLY A 59 -0.30 0.73 -12.39
CA GLY A 59 -1.47 1.09 -13.21
C GLY A 59 -2.72 1.49 -12.40
N ARG A 60 -2.72 1.35 -11.07
CA ARG A 60 -3.87 1.68 -10.20
C ARG A 60 -3.60 2.79 -9.19
N VAL A 61 -2.50 3.52 -9.37
CA VAL A 61 -2.14 4.69 -8.55
C VAL A 61 -2.87 5.93 -9.06
N VAL A 62 -3.36 6.77 -8.15
CA VAL A 62 -4.01 8.06 -8.45
C VAL A 62 -3.50 9.18 -7.58
N SER A 63 -3.32 10.35 -8.18
CA SER A 63 -2.97 11.60 -7.51
C SER A 63 -1.94 11.44 -6.37
N PRO A 64 -0.81 10.74 -6.60
CA PRO A 64 0.16 10.51 -5.55
C PRO A 64 0.81 11.84 -5.13
N ARG A 65 1.15 11.97 -3.86
CA ARG A 65 1.80 13.19 -3.37
C ARG A 65 2.76 12.93 -2.22
N ASN A 66 3.89 13.62 -2.26
CA ASN A 66 4.81 13.71 -1.14
C ASN A 66 4.54 14.99 -0.33
N PHE A 67 4.49 14.82 0.99
CA PHE A 67 4.36 15.89 1.98
C PHE A 67 5.54 15.94 2.95
N THR A 68 6.55 15.08 2.78
CA THR A 68 7.79 15.20 3.54
C THR A 68 8.55 16.47 3.13
N ALA A 69 9.45 16.92 4.00
CA ALA A 69 10.30 18.06 3.71
C ALA A 69 11.43 17.73 2.72
N ALA A 70 11.69 16.44 2.48
CA ALA A 70 12.70 16.00 1.54
C ALA A 70 12.06 15.63 0.18
N GLY A 71 12.87 15.74 -0.87
CA GLY A 71 12.40 15.51 -2.23
C GLY A 71 11.40 16.58 -2.70
N ASN A 72 10.79 16.33 -3.85
CA ASN A 72 9.71 17.17 -4.39
C ASN A 72 8.35 16.48 -4.19
N SER A 73 7.25 17.18 -4.50
CA SER A 73 5.89 16.64 -4.29
C SER A 73 5.57 15.37 -5.09
N SER A 74 6.39 15.00 -6.07
CA SER A 74 6.26 13.77 -6.85
C SER A 74 7.22 12.65 -6.42
N ASP A 75 8.07 12.90 -5.42
CA ASP A 75 8.99 11.91 -4.88
C ASP A 75 8.27 10.95 -3.92
N LEU A 76 7.86 9.81 -4.46
CA LEU A 76 7.04 8.82 -3.76
C LEU A 76 7.84 7.57 -3.40
N HIS A 77 9.15 7.58 -3.63
CA HIS A 77 9.98 6.42 -3.36
C HIS A 77 9.83 6.01 -1.89
N ASP A 78 9.59 4.72 -1.68
CA ASP A 78 9.34 4.18 -0.36
C ASP A 78 10.63 3.54 0.16
N GLU A 79 11.45 4.31 0.86
CA GLU A 79 12.71 3.82 1.41
C GLU A 79 12.51 2.84 2.58
N ILE A 80 11.36 2.94 3.26
CA ILE A 80 11.02 2.11 4.43
C ILE A 80 10.37 0.79 3.99
N GLY A 81 9.58 0.81 2.91
CA GLY A 81 8.82 -0.32 2.39
C GLY A 81 7.44 -0.52 3.06
N HIS A 82 7.14 0.23 4.13
CA HIS A 82 5.90 0.07 4.90
C HIS A 82 4.68 0.50 4.09
N GLY A 83 4.73 1.66 3.42
CA GLY A 83 3.65 2.15 2.58
C GLY A 83 3.34 1.23 1.40
N THR A 84 4.36 0.65 0.77
CA THR A 84 4.21 -0.36 -0.29
C THR A 84 3.55 -1.62 0.23
N HIS A 85 3.95 -2.09 1.41
CA HIS A 85 3.34 -3.25 2.06
C HIS A 85 1.87 -3.00 2.41
N VAL A 86 1.55 -1.83 2.98
CA VAL A 86 0.17 -1.41 3.29
C VAL A 86 -0.68 -1.32 2.02
N ALA A 87 -0.17 -0.67 0.96
CA ALA A 87 -0.87 -0.59 -0.32
C ALA A 87 -1.14 -1.98 -0.92
N GLY A 88 -0.19 -2.92 -0.78
CA GLY A 88 -0.34 -4.32 -1.16
C GLY A 88 -1.48 -5.02 -0.42
N ILE A 89 -1.59 -4.85 0.89
CA ILE A 89 -2.70 -5.41 1.69
C ILE A 89 -4.05 -4.84 1.24
N VAL A 90 -4.10 -3.55 0.92
CA VAL A 90 -5.33 -2.89 0.48
C VAL A 90 -5.75 -3.38 -0.90
N ALA A 91 -4.86 -3.29 -1.89
CA ALA A 91 -5.24 -3.41 -3.30
C ALA A 91 -4.26 -4.22 -4.17
N GLY A 92 -3.33 -4.98 -3.60
CA GLY A 92 -2.47 -5.87 -4.39
C GLY A 92 -3.28 -6.83 -5.27
N LYS A 93 -2.85 -7.08 -6.52
CA LYS A 93 -3.57 -7.94 -7.48
C LYS A 93 -3.84 -9.34 -6.93
N THR A 94 -2.90 -9.89 -6.17
CA THR A 94 -2.94 -11.25 -5.64
C THR A 94 -3.09 -11.32 -4.12
N CYS A 95 -2.69 -10.26 -3.41
CA CYS A 95 -2.64 -10.23 -1.95
C CYS A 95 -3.57 -9.17 -1.30
N GLY A 96 -4.26 -8.37 -2.12
CA GLY A 96 -5.10 -7.27 -1.68
C GLY A 96 -6.52 -7.67 -1.33
N VAL A 97 -7.10 -6.99 -0.34
CA VAL A 97 -8.51 -7.17 0.05
C VAL A 97 -9.46 -6.71 -1.06
N ALA A 98 -9.13 -5.58 -1.70
CA ALA A 98 -9.88 -4.96 -2.79
C ALA A 98 -9.00 -4.83 -4.03
N PRO A 99 -8.78 -5.92 -4.79
CA PRO A 99 -7.80 -5.97 -5.87
C PRO A 99 -8.16 -5.13 -7.10
N GLU A 100 -9.35 -4.53 -7.19
CA GLU A 100 -9.73 -3.57 -8.24
C GLU A 100 -9.77 -2.13 -7.74
N ALA A 101 -9.56 -1.89 -6.43
CA ALA A 101 -9.44 -0.54 -5.90
C ALA A 101 -8.21 0.19 -6.44
N ARG A 102 -8.30 1.52 -6.45
CA ARG A 102 -7.21 2.44 -6.78
C ARG A 102 -6.57 2.95 -5.50
N VAL A 103 -5.26 3.18 -5.54
CA VAL A 103 -4.48 3.65 -4.38
C VAL A 103 -4.05 5.10 -4.60
N MET A 104 -4.25 5.96 -3.60
CA MET A 104 -3.71 7.30 -3.55
C MET A 104 -2.60 7.36 -2.48
N PRO A 105 -1.32 7.20 -2.85
CA PRO A 105 -0.24 7.22 -1.88
C PRO A 105 0.08 8.67 -1.50
N LEU A 106 0.12 8.92 -0.20
CA LEU A 106 0.45 10.20 0.42
C LEU A 106 1.66 9.96 1.33
N LYS A 107 2.87 10.27 0.83
CA LYS A 107 4.12 10.09 1.58
C LYS A 107 4.22 11.16 2.67
N VAL A 108 4.27 10.72 3.93
CA VAL A 108 4.41 11.57 5.13
C VAL A 108 5.54 11.10 6.06
N PHE A 109 6.12 9.93 5.79
CA PHE A 109 7.30 9.37 6.46
C PHE A 109 8.37 9.01 5.40
N GLY A 110 9.62 8.74 5.79
CA GLY A 110 10.65 8.17 4.89
C GLY A 110 11.97 8.91 4.86
N ASP A 111 11.96 10.20 5.16
CA ASP A 111 13.15 11.05 5.04
C ASP A 111 13.43 11.64 6.41
N GLN A 112 14.61 11.33 6.96
CA GLN A 112 15.03 11.58 8.35
C GLN A 112 14.43 12.85 8.98
N GLN A 113 13.79 12.70 10.15
CA GLN A 113 13.47 13.83 11.03
C GLN A 113 14.72 14.38 11.69
#